data_AF-A0A495ZWL7-F1
#
_entry.id   AF-A0A495ZWL7-F1
#
_cell.length_a   1.000
_cell.length_b   1.000
_cell.length_c   1.000
_cell.angle_alpha   90.00
_cell.angle_beta   90.00
_cell.angle_gamma   90.00
#
_symmetry.space_group_name_H-M   'P 1'
#
loop_
_entity.id
_entity.type
_entity.pdbx_description
1 polymer ?
#
loop_
_entity_poly.entity_id
_entity_poly.type
_entity_poly.pdbx_seq_one_letter_code
_entity_poly.pdbx_strand_id
1 'polypeptide(L)'
;MLNPIEQFRENITRVQDLGGLQAALDNATTAAMDLTDLLRAQIIMIVSALDLYIHEITRIGMLEVYNGEHPQTDAFLRFQVTLGSTMEGIELVMQSISDASEDDVSKDKWLDDKWLDSEIREKHGHLSFQHPDNVANAVRLFSPCELWSSVAKQLNLDVQNVKNKLIAIVKRRNQIVHEADLDPSFPGTVTRWPISPADVASTLDFIQDICEAIHIVSSQN
;
A
#
# COMPACT_ATOMS: atom_id res chain seq x y z
N MET A 1 8.15 -14.28 -5.11
CA MET A 1 7.47 -13.33 -4.20
C MET A 1 6.02 -13.25 -4.65
N LEU A 2 5.04 -13.23 -3.74
CA LEU A 2 3.63 -13.09 -4.14
C LEU A 2 3.43 -11.77 -4.90
N ASN A 3 2.56 -11.76 -5.91
CA ASN A 3 2.20 -10.53 -6.61
C ASN A 3 1.59 -9.55 -5.59
N PRO A 4 1.96 -8.25 -5.58
CA PRO A 4 1.42 -7.26 -4.65
C PRO A 4 -0.11 -7.29 -4.49
N ILE A 5 -0.85 -7.48 -5.59
CA ILE A 5 -2.31 -7.53 -5.51
C ILE A 5 -2.84 -8.80 -4.85
N GLU A 6 -2.15 -9.94 -5.03
CA GLU A 6 -2.50 -11.19 -4.36
C GLU A 6 -2.24 -11.08 -2.86
N GLN A 7 -1.09 -10.51 -2.48
CA GLN A 7 -0.76 -10.25 -1.08
C GLN A 7 -1.78 -9.30 -0.42
N PHE A 8 -2.24 -8.28 -1.15
CA PHE A 8 -3.30 -7.39 -0.70
C PHE A 8 -4.61 -8.14 -0.45
N ARG A 9 -5.07 -8.97 -1.41
CA ARG A 9 -6.29 -9.78 -1.28
C ARG A 9 -6.23 -10.76 -0.10
N GLU A 10 -5.08 -11.37 0.14
CA GLU A 10 -4.86 -12.20 1.34
C GLU A 10 -5.01 -11.39 2.62
N ASN A 11 -4.45 -10.18 2.69
CA ASN A 11 -4.61 -9.30 3.84
C ASN A 11 -6.07 -8.88 4.05
N ILE A 12 -6.82 -8.60 2.97
CA ILE A 12 -8.26 -8.32 3.05
C ILE A 12 -9.05 -9.53 3.54
N THR A 13 -8.69 -10.74 3.11
CA THR A 13 -9.31 -11.98 3.64
C THR A 13 -9.14 -12.07 5.15
N ARG A 14 -7.95 -11.75 5.66
CA ARG A 14 -7.69 -11.72 7.12
C ARG A 14 -8.52 -10.66 7.85
N VAL A 15 -8.81 -9.52 7.21
CA VAL A 15 -9.74 -8.52 7.77
C VAL A 15 -11.15 -9.10 7.85
N GLN A 16 -11.62 -9.76 6.79
CA GLN A 16 -12.94 -10.39 6.75
C GLN A 16 -13.08 -11.49 7.82
N ASP A 17 -12.03 -12.30 8.03
CA ASP A 17 -12.01 -13.31 9.10
C ASP A 17 -12.16 -12.67 10.48
N LEU A 18 -11.51 -11.52 10.73
CA LEU A 18 -11.65 -10.77 11.98
C LEU A 18 -13.07 -10.22 12.14
N GLY A 19 -13.70 -9.77 11.05
CA GLY A 19 -15.11 -9.37 11.04
C GLY A 19 -16.05 -10.53 11.33
N GLY A 20 -15.79 -11.71 10.75
CA GLY A 20 -16.54 -12.93 11.03
C GLY A 20 -16.43 -13.35 12.50
N LEU A 21 -15.23 -13.26 13.08
CA LEU A 21 -15.00 -13.50 14.51
C LEU A 21 -15.76 -12.50 15.38
N GLN A 22 -15.73 -11.22 15.03
CA GLN A 22 -16.48 -10.18 15.74
C GLN A 22 -17.98 -10.48 15.73
N ALA A 23 -18.54 -10.82 14.57
CA ALA A 23 -19.96 -11.15 14.44
C ALA A 23 -20.34 -12.44 15.20
N ALA A 24 -19.48 -13.45 15.21
CA ALA A 24 -19.69 -14.67 15.97
C ALA A 24 -19.72 -14.40 17.48
N LEU A 25 -18.79 -13.58 17.98
CA LEU A 25 -18.75 -13.18 19.39
C LEU A 25 -19.95 -12.31 19.77
N ASP A 26 -20.38 -11.41 18.90
CA ASP A 26 -21.55 -10.55 19.13
C ASP A 26 -22.82 -11.39 19.33
N ASN A 27 -23.00 -12.42 18.49
CA ASN A 27 -24.11 -13.38 18.63
C ASN A 27 -23.99 -14.29 19.86
N ALA A 28 -22.77 -14.60 20.30
CA ALA A 28 -22.53 -15.55 21.38
C ALA A 28 -22.45 -14.89 22.78
N THR A 29 -22.37 -13.57 22.84
CA THR A 29 -22.19 -12.82 24.10
C THR A 29 -23.32 -11.83 24.35
N THR A 30 -23.22 -11.09 25.45
CA THR A 30 -24.20 -10.06 25.81
C THR A 30 -23.59 -8.67 25.57
N ALA A 31 -24.44 -7.64 25.52
CA ALA A 31 -24.02 -6.25 25.36
C ALA A 31 -23.08 -5.72 26.47
N ALA A 32 -22.80 -6.50 27.52
CA ALA A 32 -21.78 -6.18 28.51
C ALA A 32 -20.35 -6.26 27.95
N MET A 33 -20.13 -6.94 26.81
CA MET A 33 -18.84 -7.01 26.14
C MET A 33 -18.79 -6.02 24.97
N ASP A 34 -17.91 -5.03 25.05
CA ASP A 34 -17.70 -4.07 23.96
C ASP A 34 -16.79 -4.70 22.88
N LEU A 35 -17.39 -5.05 21.75
CA LEU A 35 -16.71 -5.63 20.60
C LEU A 35 -16.27 -4.60 19.55
N THR A 36 -16.52 -3.31 19.79
CA THR A 36 -16.23 -2.26 18.81
C THR A 36 -14.72 -2.10 18.56
N ASP A 37 -13.86 -2.54 19.47
CA ASP A 37 -12.41 -2.57 19.25
C ASP A 37 -11.99 -3.59 18.17
N LEU A 38 -12.75 -4.65 17.94
CA LEU A 38 -12.52 -5.55 16.80
C LEU A 38 -12.89 -4.87 15.47
N LEU A 39 -13.91 -4.00 15.48
CA LEU A 39 -14.24 -3.17 14.31
C LEU A 39 -13.16 -2.12 14.06
N ARG A 40 -12.63 -1.48 15.11
CA ARG A 40 -11.51 -0.54 15.01
C ARG A 40 -10.25 -1.21 14.48
N ALA A 41 -9.94 -2.41 14.96
CA ALA A 41 -8.83 -3.22 14.46
C ALA A 41 -8.96 -3.53 12.97
N GLN A 42 -10.16 -3.84 12.48
CA GLN A 42 -10.40 -4.02 11.05
C GLN A 42 -10.07 -2.76 10.23
N ILE A 43 -10.50 -1.56 10.67
CA ILE A 43 -10.13 -0.30 9.98
C ILE A 43 -8.61 -0.12 9.91
N ILE A 44 -7.89 -0.41 11.00
CA ILE A 44 -6.42 -0.34 11.03
C ILE A 44 -5.83 -1.32 10.00
N MET A 45 -6.30 -2.56 9.99
CA MET A 45 -5.80 -3.60 9.10
C MET A 45 -6.08 -3.32 7.62
N ILE A 46 -7.27 -2.79 7.28
CA ILE A 46 -7.62 -2.41 5.90
C ILE A 46 -6.64 -1.36 5.37
N VAL A 47 -6.39 -0.32 6.16
CA VAL A 47 -5.50 0.78 5.76
C VAL A 47 -4.03 0.34 5.76
N SER A 48 -3.65 -0.58 6.65
CA SER A 48 -2.33 -1.22 6.61
C SER A 48 -2.14 -2.08 5.36
N ALA A 49 -3.19 -2.77 4.88
CA ALA A 49 -3.13 -3.54 3.65
C ALA A 49 -2.93 -2.64 2.43
N LEU A 50 -3.63 -1.50 2.37
CA LEU A 50 -3.41 -0.46 1.35
C LEU A 50 -1.95 0.04 1.36
N ASP A 51 -1.44 0.46 2.52
CA ASP A 51 -0.09 1.03 2.65
C ASP A 51 0.97 0.04 2.16
N LEU A 52 0.90 -1.21 2.63
CA LEU A 52 1.79 -2.28 2.20
C LEU A 52 1.67 -2.54 0.70
N TYR A 53 0.46 -2.61 0.16
CA TYR A 53 0.24 -2.81 -1.27
C TYR A 53 0.96 -1.73 -2.11
N ILE A 54 0.83 -0.45 -1.71
CA ILE A 54 1.48 0.64 -2.44
C ILE A 54 3.01 0.59 -2.31
N HIS A 55 3.55 0.21 -1.15
CA HIS A 55 4.99 -0.06 -1.01
C HIS A 55 5.47 -1.13 -1.98
N GLU A 56 4.78 -2.28 -2.01
CA GLU A 56 5.17 -3.44 -2.79
C GLU A 56 5.07 -3.18 -4.30
N ILE A 57 3.96 -2.62 -4.78
CA ILE A 57 3.80 -2.31 -6.21
C ILE A 57 4.76 -1.22 -6.67
N THR A 58 5.04 -0.22 -5.83
CA THR A 58 6.01 0.84 -6.16
C THR A 58 7.42 0.27 -6.25
N ARG A 59 7.81 -0.58 -5.31
CA ARG A 59 9.13 -1.21 -5.33
C ARG A 59 9.30 -2.07 -6.57
N ILE A 60 8.35 -2.97 -6.84
CA ILE A 60 8.42 -3.84 -8.03
C ILE A 60 8.43 -3.00 -9.31
N GLY A 61 7.53 -2.03 -9.46
CA GLY A 61 7.49 -1.17 -10.64
C GLY A 61 8.79 -0.38 -10.86
N MET A 62 9.43 0.11 -9.79
CA MET A 62 10.73 0.79 -9.92
C MET A 62 11.84 -0.17 -10.38
N LEU A 63 11.84 -1.43 -9.92
CA LEU A 63 12.78 -2.45 -10.39
C LEU A 63 12.52 -2.81 -11.86
N GLU A 64 11.27 -2.90 -12.28
CA GLU A 64 10.90 -3.15 -13.68
C GLU A 64 11.35 -1.98 -14.58
N VAL A 65 11.21 -0.73 -14.13
CA VAL A 65 11.76 0.44 -14.83
C VAL A 65 13.29 0.40 -14.90
N TYR A 66 13.95 0.03 -13.81
CA TYR A 66 15.41 -0.11 -13.78
C TYR A 66 15.91 -1.17 -14.78
N ASN A 67 15.20 -2.29 -14.88
CA ASN A 67 15.46 -3.38 -15.81
C ASN A 67 15.07 -3.10 -17.27
N GLY A 68 14.47 -1.94 -17.55
CA GLY A 68 13.99 -1.58 -18.88
C GLY A 68 12.75 -2.36 -19.33
N GLU A 69 12.02 -2.98 -18.40
CA GLU A 69 10.72 -3.63 -18.67
C GLU A 69 9.60 -2.58 -18.83
N HIS A 70 9.72 -1.47 -18.11
CA HIS A 70 8.84 -0.30 -18.25
C HIS A 70 9.63 0.96 -18.64
N PRO A 71 9.01 1.92 -19.36
CA PRO A 71 9.63 3.20 -19.68
C PRO A 71 10.03 3.98 -18.43
N GLN A 72 11.21 4.60 -18.47
CA GLN A 72 11.65 5.49 -17.40
C GLN A 72 10.70 6.69 -17.26
N THR A 73 10.35 7.02 -16.02
CA THR A 73 9.60 8.22 -15.70
C THR A 73 10.53 9.33 -15.21
N ASP A 74 10.09 10.56 -15.38
CA ASP A 74 10.73 11.74 -14.81
C ASP A 74 10.93 11.65 -13.28
N ALA A 75 10.00 11.02 -12.57
CA ALA A 75 10.10 10.85 -11.12
C ALA A 75 11.13 9.77 -10.77
N PHE A 76 11.17 8.67 -11.52
CA PHE A 76 12.21 7.64 -11.38
C PHE A 76 13.61 8.22 -11.56
N LEU A 77 13.83 9.00 -12.62
CA LEU A 77 15.14 9.61 -12.91
C LEU A 77 15.62 10.61 -11.84
N ARG A 78 14.70 11.17 -11.07
CA ARG A 78 15.00 12.08 -9.94
C ARG A 78 15.07 11.35 -8.60
N PHE A 79 14.78 10.05 -8.57
CA PHE A 79 14.92 9.25 -7.36
C PHE A 79 16.40 9.26 -6.93
N GLN A 80 16.65 9.83 -5.75
CA GLN A 80 18.00 9.91 -5.22
C GLN A 80 18.38 8.56 -4.65
N VAL A 81 19.66 8.18 -4.76
CA VAL A 81 20.25 7.00 -4.11
C VAL A 81 21.48 7.41 -3.31
N THR A 82 21.84 6.68 -2.27
CA THR A 82 23.08 6.97 -1.53
C THR A 82 24.33 6.60 -2.33
N LEU A 83 25.47 7.22 -2.02
CA LEU A 83 26.76 6.84 -2.61
C LEU A 83 27.14 5.39 -2.26
N GLY A 84 26.79 4.92 -1.05
CA GLY A 84 27.04 3.54 -0.63
C GLY A 84 26.33 2.54 -1.54
N SER A 85 25.03 2.72 -1.75
CA SER A 85 24.22 1.85 -2.63
C SER A 85 24.66 1.96 -4.09
N THR A 86 25.10 3.15 -4.52
CA THR A 86 25.68 3.33 -5.87
C THR A 86 26.97 2.53 -6.03
N MET A 87 27.85 2.53 -5.02
CA MET A 87 29.09 1.75 -5.05
C MET A 87 28.80 0.25 -5.07
N GLU A 88 27.83 -0.22 -4.29
CA GLU A 88 27.37 -1.62 -4.30
C GLU A 88 26.88 -2.03 -5.69
N GLY A 89 26.04 -1.20 -6.34
CA GLY A 89 25.58 -1.45 -7.70
C GLY A 89 26.71 -1.51 -8.73
N ILE A 90 27.70 -0.61 -8.64
CA ILE A 90 28.90 -0.64 -9.52
C ILE A 90 29.71 -1.92 -9.30
N GLU A 91 29.90 -2.33 -8.05
CA GLU A 91 30.65 -3.53 -7.71
C GLU A 91 29.99 -4.80 -8.27
N LEU A 92 28.68 -4.92 -8.16
CA LEU A 92 27.90 -6.02 -8.74
C LEU A 92 28.10 -6.11 -10.26
N VAL A 93 28.01 -4.97 -10.97
CA VAL A 93 28.25 -4.93 -12.42
C VAL A 93 29.69 -5.36 -12.75
N MET A 94 30.69 -4.90 -12.01
CA MET A 94 32.09 -5.29 -12.25
C MET A 94 32.31 -6.80 -12.06
N GLN A 95 31.70 -7.40 -11.03
CA GLN A 95 31.77 -8.85 -10.77
C GLN A 95 31.07 -9.66 -11.88
N SER A 96 29.93 -9.16 -12.37
CA SER A 96 29.20 -9.82 -13.47
C SER A 96 30.05 -9.91 -14.75
N ILE A 97 30.87 -8.88 -15.03
CA ILE A 97 31.77 -8.81 -16.18
C ILE A 97 32.97 -9.75 -16.01
N SER A 98 33.52 -9.89 -14.80
CA SER A 98 34.68 -10.77 -14.55
C SER A 98 34.35 -12.26 -14.58
N ASP A 99 33.12 -12.61 -14.24
CA ASP A 99 32.64 -14.00 -14.17
C ASP A 99 32.02 -14.51 -15.48
N ALA A 100 32.09 -13.73 -16.57
CA ALA A 100 31.57 -14.09 -17.88
C ALA A 100 32.45 -15.16 -18.56
N SER A 101 32.49 -16.37 -18.00
CA SER A 101 32.77 -17.59 -18.78
C SER A 101 31.55 -17.92 -19.63
N GLU A 102 31.75 -18.20 -20.92
CA GLU A 102 30.74 -18.24 -22.00
C GLU A 102 29.57 -19.24 -21.84
N ASP A 103 29.51 -20.06 -20.77
CA ASP A 103 28.65 -21.25 -20.73
C ASP A 103 27.50 -21.23 -19.69
N ASP A 104 27.22 -20.12 -18.98
CA ASP A 104 26.15 -20.11 -17.96
C ASP A 104 25.08 -19.03 -18.22
N VAL A 105 24.12 -19.37 -19.10
CA VAL A 105 22.97 -18.55 -19.51
C VAL A 105 21.87 -18.50 -18.41
N SER A 106 22.21 -18.88 -17.19
CA SER A 106 21.27 -19.04 -16.07
C SER A 106 21.66 -18.25 -14.81
N LYS A 107 22.43 -17.15 -14.93
CA LYS A 107 22.54 -16.22 -13.80
C LYS A 107 21.18 -15.55 -13.57
N ASP A 108 20.56 -15.91 -12.46
CA ASP A 108 19.30 -15.34 -11.97
C ASP A 108 19.35 -13.81 -12.04
N LYS A 109 18.60 -13.23 -12.98
CA LYS A 109 18.37 -11.77 -13.15
C LYS A 109 18.07 -11.05 -11.83
N TRP A 110 17.53 -11.78 -10.85
CA TRP A 110 17.20 -11.33 -9.49
C TRP A 110 18.39 -10.95 -8.59
N LEU A 111 19.64 -11.31 -8.95
CA LEU A 111 20.82 -10.86 -8.18
C LEU A 111 21.26 -9.44 -8.52
N ASP A 112 20.97 -8.95 -9.73
CA ASP A 112 21.49 -7.66 -10.22
C ASP A 112 20.76 -6.44 -9.63
N ASP A 113 19.56 -6.66 -9.09
CA ASP A 113 18.68 -5.61 -8.57
C ASP A 113 18.76 -5.41 -7.05
N LYS A 114 19.50 -6.26 -6.32
CA LYS A 114 19.47 -6.30 -4.84
C LYS A 114 19.85 -4.97 -4.19
N TRP A 115 20.83 -4.27 -4.77
CA TRP A 115 21.28 -2.98 -4.25
C TRP A 115 20.15 -1.93 -4.32
N LEU A 116 19.42 -1.89 -5.43
CA LEU A 116 18.33 -0.94 -5.65
C LEU A 116 17.08 -1.35 -4.85
N ASP A 117 16.74 -2.64 -4.77
CA ASP A 117 15.65 -3.15 -3.93
C ASP A 117 15.86 -2.73 -2.46
N SER A 118 17.10 -2.89 -1.96
CA SER A 118 17.46 -2.52 -0.59
C SER A 118 17.36 -1.01 -0.36
N GLU A 119 17.90 -0.20 -1.28
CA GLU A 119 17.82 1.26 -1.22
C GLU A 119 16.36 1.76 -1.24
N ILE A 120 15.51 1.19 -2.11
CA ILE A 120 14.08 1.53 -2.17
C ILE A 120 13.39 1.20 -0.84
N ARG A 121 13.64 0.01 -0.28
CA ARG A 121 13.06 -0.41 1.01
C ARG A 121 13.48 0.50 2.15
N GLU A 122 14.75 0.87 2.23
CA GLU A 122 15.24 1.78 3.27
C GLU A 122 14.59 3.17 3.16
N LYS A 123 14.54 3.72 1.94
CA LYS A 123 13.98 5.05 1.70
C LYS A 123 12.48 5.11 1.86
N HIS A 124 11.75 4.07 1.45
CA HIS A 124 10.31 4.05 1.57
C HIS A 124 9.84 3.54 2.94
N GLY A 125 10.64 2.75 3.67
CA GLY A 125 10.18 2.07 4.89
C GLY A 125 9.68 2.96 6.04
N HIS A 126 10.01 4.25 6.03
CA HIS A 126 9.51 5.23 7.00
C HIS A 126 8.38 6.13 6.46
N LEU A 127 8.04 5.99 5.18
CA LEU A 127 6.96 6.72 4.52
C LEU A 127 5.64 5.95 4.64
N SER A 128 4.54 6.69 4.72
CA SER A 128 3.20 6.12 4.60
C SER A 128 2.55 6.53 3.28
N PHE A 129 2.10 5.51 2.54
CA PHE A 129 1.45 5.64 1.25
C PHE A 129 -0.06 5.38 1.37
N GLN A 130 -0.72 6.21 2.18
CA GLN A 130 -2.17 6.12 2.40
C GLN A 130 -2.90 7.37 1.91
N HIS A 131 -2.30 8.55 2.09
CA HIS A 131 -2.89 9.79 1.61
C HIS A 131 -2.87 9.82 0.07
N PRO A 132 -3.92 10.33 -0.61
CA PRO A 132 -3.99 10.27 -2.07
C PRO A 132 -2.77 10.86 -2.80
N ASP A 133 -2.22 11.95 -2.28
CA ASP A 133 -1.05 12.58 -2.91
C ASP A 133 0.23 11.75 -2.73
N ASN A 134 0.39 11.08 -1.60
CA ASN A 134 1.53 10.18 -1.36
C ASN A 134 1.45 8.95 -2.26
N VAL A 135 0.26 8.37 -2.40
CA VAL A 135 0.00 7.25 -3.31
C VAL A 135 0.30 7.65 -4.76
N ALA A 136 -0.17 8.82 -5.20
CA ALA A 136 0.15 9.31 -6.56
C ALA A 136 1.64 9.57 -6.76
N ASN A 137 2.34 10.12 -5.76
CA ASN A 137 3.77 10.34 -5.84
C ASN A 137 4.54 9.02 -5.94
N ALA A 138 4.13 7.98 -5.20
CA ALA A 138 4.71 6.65 -5.26
C ALA A 138 4.49 6.02 -6.65
N VAL A 139 3.26 6.04 -7.16
CA VAL A 139 2.96 5.46 -8.49
C VAL A 139 3.72 6.15 -9.63
N ARG A 140 3.93 7.47 -9.56
CA ARG A 140 4.71 8.20 -10.58
C ARG A 140 6.15 7.71 -10.70
N LEU A 141 6.71 7.07 -9.68
CA LEU A 141 8.07 6.51 -9.73
C LEU A 141 8.19 5.36 -10.73
N PHE A 142 7.08 4.76 -11.17
CA PHE A 142 7.13 3.66 -12.13
C PHE A 142 6.09 3.71 -13.24
N SER A 143 5.07 4.57 -13.13
CA SER A 143 4.00 4.69 -14.12
C SER A 143 3.74 6.15 -14.50
N PRO A 144 3.64 6.49 -15.79
CA PRO A 144 3.35 7.85 -16.24
C PRO A 144 1.86 8.23 -16.14
N CYS A 145 0.99 7.32 -15.68
CA CYS A 145 -0.45 7.54 -15.69
C CYS A 145 -0.89 8.72 -14.81
N GLU A 146 -1.96 9.40 -15.23
CA GLU A 146 -2.72 10.31 -14.35
C GLU A 146 -3.56 9.50 -13.36
N LEU A 147 -2.90 8.99 -12.31
CA LEU A 147 -3.45 7.96 -11.41
C LEU A 147 -4.91 8.19 -11.03
N TRP A 148 -5.22 9.32 -10.39
CA TRP A 148 -6.56 9.55 -9.85
C TRP A 148 -7.61 9.75 -10.93
N SER A 149 -7.26 10.34 -12.08
CA SER A 149 -8.15 10.45 -13.25
C SER A 149 -8.51 9.06 -13.77
N SER A 150 -7.51 8.18 -13.93
CA SER A 150 -7.70 6.82 -14.42
C SER A 150 -8.46 5.93 -13.42
N VAL A 151 -8.13 5.99 -12.13
CA VAL A 151 -8.84 5.26 -11.07
C VAL A 151 -10.30 5.72 -10.99
N ALA A 152 -10.56 7.02 -10.99
CA ALA A 152 -11.92 7.55 -10.93
C ALA A 152 -12.76 7.09 -12.13
N LYS A 153 -12.17 7.09 -13.33
CA LYS A 153 -12.80 6.54 -14.54
C LYS A 153 -13.12 5.04 -14.38
N GLN A 154 -12.18 4.26 -13.86
CA GLN A 154 -12.37 2.81 -13.63
C GLN A 154 -13.51 2.54 -12.64
N LEU A 155 -13.64 3.37 -11.60
CA LEU A 155 -14.67 3.23 -10.55
C LEU A 155 -16.00 3.91 -10.91
N ASN A 156 -16.09 4.60 -12.06
CA ASN A 156 -17.22 5.45 -12.43
C ASN A 156 -17.58 6.47 -11.33
N LEU A 157 -16.54 7.12 -10.78
CA LEU A 157 -16.64 8.14 -9.75
C LEU A 157 -15.98 9.44 -10.21
N ASP A 158 -16.28 10.53 -9.50
CA ASP A 158 -15.52 11.77 -9.62
C ASP A 158 -14.18 11.68 -8.87
N VAL A 159 -13.14 12.30 -9.43
CA VAL A 159 -11.78 12.31 -8.86
C VAL A 159 -11.78 12.86 -7.44
N GLN A 160 -12.49 13.97 -7.19
CA GLN A 160 -12.53 14.58 -5.87
C GLN A 160 -13.26 13.68 -4.88
N ASN A 161 -14.31 12.99 -5.30
CA ASN A 161 -15.01 12.01 -4.45
C ASN A 161 -14.11 10.84 -4.06
N VAL A 162 -13.31 10.29 -4.99
CA VAL A 162 -12.35 9.21 -4.69
C VAL A 162 -11.34 9.70 -3.65
N LYS A 163 -10.69 10.85 -3.89
CA LYS A 163 -9.69 11.40 -2.98
C LYS A 163 -10.27 11.73 -1.60
N ASN A 164 -11.45 12.35 -1.55
CA ASN A 164 -12.10 12.73 -0.29
C ASN A 164 -12.47 11.51 0.55
N LYS A 165 -13.00 10.45 -0.07
CA LYS A 165 -13.30 9.20 0.65
C LYS A 165 -12.02 8.56 1.22
N LEU A 166 -10.95 8.48 0.43
CA LEU A 166 -9.67 7.95 0.91
C LEU A 166 -9.12 8.81 2.07
N ILE A 167 -9.16 10.14 1.97
CA ILE A 167 -8.76 11.05 3.06
C ILE A 167 -9.58 10.80 4.33
N ALA A 168 -10.89 10.63 4.21
CA ALA A 168 -11.77 10.37 5.35
C ALA A 168 -11.42 9.04 6.04
N ILE A 169 -11.12 7.99 5.28
CA ILE A 169 -10.70 6.68 5.80
C ILE A 169 -9.35 6.79 6.54
N VAL A 170 -8.36 7.46 5.92
CA VAL A 170 -7.05 7.66 6.56
C VAL A 170 -7.18 8.49 7.84
N LYS A 171 -8.02 9.52 7.83
CA LYS A 171 -8.33 10.30 9.04
C LYS A 171 -8.96 9.43 10.12
N ARG A 172 -9.95 8.60 9.78
CA ARG A 172 -10.58 7.66 10.72
C ARG A 172 -9.54 6.72 11.34
N ARG A 173 -8.64 6.16 10.54
CA ARG A 173 -7.53 5.31 11.02
C ARG A 173 -6.63 6.06 11.99
N ASN A 174 -6.27 7.31 11.66
CA ASN A 174 -5.43 8.13 12.54
C ASN A 174 -6.12 8.43 13.88
N GLN A 175 -7.43 8.70 13.88
CA GLN A 175 -8.19 8.87 15.11
C GLN A 175 -8.11 7.63 16.00
N ILE A 176 -8.27 6.44 15.41
CA ILE A 176 -8.17 5.16 16.15
C ILE A 176 -6.76 4.97 16.73
N VAL A 177 -5.73 5.11 15.91
CA VAL A 177 -4.35 4.72 16.26
C VAL A 177 -3.66 5.78 17.12
N HIS A 178 -3.84 7.06 16.83
CA HIS A 178 -3.06 8.15 17.43
C HIS A 178 -3.85 8.96 18.46
N GLU A 179 -5.18 9.02 18.35
CA GLU A 179 -6.05 9.83 19.22
C GLU A 179 -6.85 8.98 20.23
N ALA A 180 -6.48 7.69 20.38
CA ALA A 180 -7.18 6.69 21.22
C ALA A 180 -8.69 6.55 20.90
N ASP A 181 -9.06 6.96 19.70
CA ASP A 181 -10.42 7.10 19.20
C ASP A 181 -11.37 7.96 20.05
N LEU A 182 -10.86 8.90 20.83
CA LEU A 182 -11.69 9.72 21.72
C LEU A 182 -12.51 10.76 20.94
N ASP A 183 -13.80 10.88 21.28
CA ASP A 183 -14.70 11.91 20.74
C ASP A 183 -14.61 13.19 21.60
N PRO A 184 -14.05 14.30 21.07
CA PRO A 184 -13.91 15.55 21.82
C PRO A 184 -15.23 16.31 22.00
N SER A 185 -16.32 15.87 21.36
CA SER A 185 -17.62 16.55 21.40
C SER A 185 -18.27 16.56 22.79
N PHE A 186 -17.82 15.67 23.69
CA PHE A 186 -18.31 15.55 25.06
C PHE A 186 -17.18 15.68 26.10
N PRO A 187 -16.69 16.90 26.38
CA PRO A 187 -15.59 17.13 27.30
C PRO A 187 -15.89 16.57 28.71
N GLY A 188 -14.99 15.74 29.23
CA GLY A 188 -15.13 15.13 30.56
C GLY A 188 -15.72 13.71 30.57
N THR A 189 -16.03 13.13 29.41
CA THR A 189 -16.37 11.71 29.28
C THR A 189 -15.32 10.97 28.45
N VAL A 190 -15.01 9.72 28.80
CA VAL A 190 -14.17 8.84 27.97
C VAL A 190 -15.07 8.14 26.96
N THR A 191 -15.57 8.90 25.99
CA THR A 191 -16.40 8.38 24.90
C THR A 191 -15.55 8.25 23.65
N ARG A 192 -15.68 7.12 22.94
CA ARG A 192 -15.02 6.90 21.65
C ARG A 192 -15.95 7.23 20.49
N TRP A 193 -15.39 7.53 19.33
CA TRP A 193 -16.18 7.66 18.11
C TRP A 193 -16.99 6.37 17.87
N PRO A 194 -18.28 6.49 17.52
CA PRO A 194 -19.09 5.33 17.18
C PRO A 194 -18.54 4.63 15.94
N ILE A 195 -18.73 3.32 15.89
CA ILE A 195 -18.37 2.49 14.75
C ILE A 195 -19.35 1.33 14.65
N SER A 196 -19.77 1.03 13.42
CA SER A 196 -20.66 -0.07 13.10
C SER A 196 -20.01 -1.03 12.11
N PRO A 197 -20.51 -2.28 11.99
CA PRO A 197 -20.05 -3.20 10.95
C PRO A 197 -20.20 -2.63 9.53
N ALA A 198 -21.21 -1.79 9.29
CA ALA A 198 -21.43 -1.13 8.00
C ALA A 198 -20.33 -0.11 7.66
N ASP A 199 -19.80 0.60 8.67
CA ASP A 199 -18.68 1.53 8.48
C ASP A 199 -17.42 0.77 8.04
N VAL A 200 -17.18 -0.41 8.63
CA VAL A 200 -16.06 -1.28 8.26
C VAL A 200 -16.25 -1.87 6.87
N ALA A 201 -17.44 -2.41 6.57
CA ALA A 201 -17.73 -2.98 5.25
C ALA A 201 -17.56 -1.94 4.13
N SER A 202 -18.12 -0.75 4.29
CA SER A 202 -17.97 0.33 3.31
C SER A 202 -16.52 0.79 3.13
N THR A 203 -15.72 0.77 4.20
CA THR A 203 -14.28 1.07 4.14
C THR A 203 -13.53 -0.03 3.39
N LEU A 204 -13.82 -1.30 3.70
CA LEU A 204 -13.20 -2.47 3.09
C LEU A 204 -13.47 -2.49 1.58
N ASP A 205 -14.75 -2.41 1.18
CA ASP A 205 -15.17 -2.44 -0.22
C ASP A 205 -14.48 -1.33 -1.01
N PHE A 206 -14.46 -0.10 -0.47
CA PHE A 206 -13.86 1.04 -1.16
C PHE A 206 -12.33 0.93 -1.28
N ILE A 207 -11.63 0.44 -0.25
CA ILE A 207 -10.17 0.24 -0.32
C ILE A 207 -9.83 -0.90 -1.28
N GLN A 208 -10.62 -1.97 -1.29
CA GLN A 208 -10.46 -3.06 -2.24
C GLN A 208 -10.63 -2.56 -3.68
N ASP A 209 -11.71 -1.83 -3.97
CA ASP A 209 -11.97 -1.23 -5.28
C ASP A 209 -10.84 -0.30 -5.73
N ILE A 210 -10.33 0.55 -4.83
CA ILE A 210 -9.20 1.44 -5.12
C ILE A 210 -7.94 0.63 -5.46
N CYS A 211 -7.57 -0.35 -4.65
CA CYS A 211 -6.34 -1.12 -4.88
C CYS A 211 -6.39 -1.90 -6.20
N GLU A 212 -7.53 -2.51 -6.52
CA GLU A 212 -7.75 -3.18 -7.81
C GLU A 212 -7.68 -2.19 -8.98
N ALA A 213 -8.33 -1.03 -8.86
CA ALA A 213 -8.27 0.01 -9.88
C ALA A 213 -6.86 0.55 -10.08
N ILE A 214 -6.11 0.81 -9.00
CA ILE A 214 -4.70 1.24 -9.06
C ILE A 214 -3.88 0.20 -9.80
N HIS A 215 -4.02 -1.09 -9.45
CA HIS A 215 -3.28 -2.17 -10.09
C HIS A 215 -3.53 -2.21 -11.60
N ILE A 216 -4.80 -2.13 -12.01
CA ILE A 216 -5.19 -2.17 -13.42
C ILE A 216 -4.59 -0.98 -14.18
N VAL A 217 -4.71 0.24 -13.66
CA VAL A 217 -4.32 1.44 -14.42
C VAL A 217 -2.82 1.71 -14.39
N SER A 218 -2.10 1.26 -13.35
CA SER A 218 -0.64 1.43 -13.27
C SER A 218 0.10 0.45 -14.17
N SER A 219 -0.45 -0.76 -14.41
CA SER A 219 0.14 -1.81 -15.25
C SER A 219 -0.17 -1.70 -16.76
N GLN A 220 -0.95 -0.70 -17.19
CA GLN A 220 -1.39 -0.56 -18.59
C GLN A 220 -0.47 0.28 -19.48
N ASN A 221 0.74 0.66 -19.03
CA ASN A 221 1.62 1.60 -19.75
C ASN A 221 3.03 1.09 -20.01
#